data_AF-A0A2V4DPR1-F1
#
_entry.id   AF-A0A2V4DPR1-F1
#
_cell.length_a   1.000
_cell.length_b   1.000
_cell.length_c   1.000
_cell.angle_alpha   90.00
_cell.angle_beta   90.00
_cell.angle_gamma   90.00
#
_symmetry.space_group_name_H-M   'P 1'
#
loop_
_entity.id
_entity.type
_entity.pdbx_description
1 polymer ?
#
loop_
_entity_poly.entity_id
_entity_poly.type
_entity_poly.pdbx_seq_one_letter_code
_entity_poly.pdbx_strand_id
1 'polypeptide(L)'
;MMFLPTGDVESIDWWKRVIPVGGGGKRWGDPPNVEGGKIESISSLSGPTFLLTEKSGRKVIIRLLLLDEKGHGRTLSELGSEHLNSAFGGLQVGKQDLLLFFRQDEGQRADELLSAALRDGDFDEGRKICGRVGQVLGRFHIDSLNKKSLPNDERKWNARLKSLEDRVLSNTLWRAPHSYNTLATITHRNFGLQAVYIDGDDAGITCCHDGIPNAILPASRDYPVIRDLASAYRSLAVLCDELGVSSGDELTLRKAVFDGWNSTAPESATSSRALDGHKGGVAIWEYEQVLEEAAISQAWDMPVEQRTKWWLGHVSRIQAEMYRSKTLSAVSLICAVGALFVPLTSQWMASLSDRLLLAAALAGAAIGLRWLYRRRAPPPY
;
A
#
# COMPACT_ATOMS: atom_id res chain seq x y z
N MET A 1 -23.86 0.86 -3.70
CA MET A 1 -25.16 0.58 -3.07
C MET A 1 -24.86 0.26 -1.62
N MET A 2 -25.62 0.78 -0.65
CA MET A 2 -25.45 0.41 0.75
C MET A 2 -26.39 -0.76 1.05
N PHE A 3 -25.85 -1.83 1.65
CA PHE A 3 -26.62 -3.00 2.06
C PHE A 3 -26.88 -2.92 3.56
N LEU A 4 -28.13 -2.65 3.94
CA LEU A 4 -28.55 -2.72 5.34
C LEU A 4 -29.34 -4.02 5.56
N PRO A 5 -28.94 -4.87 6.52
CA PRO A 5 -29.64 -6.10 6.80
C PRO A 5 -31.05 -5.81 7.33
N THR A 6 -32.05 -6.55 6.83
CA THR A 6 -33.40 -6.56 7.41
C THR A 6 -33.48 -7.66 8.46
N GLY A 7 -33.69 -7.31 9.73
CA GLY A 7 -33.81 -8.24 10.85
C GLY A 7 -32.63 -8.19 11.82
N ASP A 8 -32.65 -9.09 12.80
CA ASP A 8 -31.68 -9.13 13.89
C ASP A 8 -30.42 -9.94 13.51
N VAL A 9 -29.34 -9.24 13.16
CA VAL A 9 -28.04 -9.85 12.82
C VAL A 9 -27.30 -10.46 14.01
N GLU A 10 -27.71 -10.16 15.24
CA GLU A 10 -27.16 -10.80 16.44
C GLU A 10 -27.80 -12.17 16.69
N SER A 11 -28.96 -12.45 16.08
CA SER A 11 -29.64 -13.73 16.18
C SER A 11 -29.09 -14.77 15.20
N ILE A 12 -28.73 -15.95 15.72
CA ILE A 12 -28.31 -17.07 14.87
C ILE A 12 -29.37 -17.49 13.85
N ASP A 13 -30.65 -17.28 14.15
CA ASP A 13 -31.75 -17.62 13.24
C ASP A 13 -31.73 -16.76 11.97
N TRP A 14 -31.21 -15.53 12.06
CA TRP A 14 -31.01 -14.69 10.88
C TRP A 14 -29.96 -15.31 9.94
N TRP A 15 -28.83 -15.76 10.49
CA TRP A 15 -27.76 -16.40 9.73
C TRP A 15 -28.19 -17.73 9.11
N LYS A 16 -29.00 -18.53 9.84
CA LYS A 16 -29.64 -19.75 9.32
C LYS A 16 -30.53 -19.51 8.10
N ARG A 17 -31.15 -18.34 8.01
CA ARG A 17 -31.92 -17.95 6.82
C ARG A 17 -31.02 -17.45 5.70
N VAL A 18 -30.03 -16.61 5.99
CA VAL A 18 -29.27 -15.87 4.97
C VAL A 18 -28.18 -16.71 4.30
N ILE A 19 -27.39 -17.47 5.07
CA ILE A 19 -26.23 -18.21 4.54
C ILE A 19 -26.62 -19.33 3.56
N PRO A 20 -27.67 -20.14 3.82
CA PRO A 20 -28.02 -21.23 2.90
C PRO A 20 -28.62 -20.77 1.57
N VAL A 21 -29.51 -19.77 1.59
CA VAL A 21 -30.27 -19.32 0.40
C VAL A 21 -29.68 -18.10 -0.29
N GLY A 22 -28.62 -17.51 0.30
CA GLY A 22 -27.94 -16.33 -0.22
C GLY A 22 -28.73 -15.03 -0.09
N GLY A 23 -29.91 -15.00 0.55
CA GLY A 23 -30.65 -13.77 0.82
C GLY A 23 -30.88 -12.84 -0.39
N GLY A 24 -30.97 -13.40 -1.61
CA GLY A 24 -31.09 -12.64 -2.86
C GLY A 24 -29.77 -12.38 -3.62
N GLY A 25 -28.62 -12.79 -3.07
CA GLY A 25 -27.31 -12.77 -3.71
C GLY A 25 -26.84 -14.14 -4.22
N LYS A 26 -25.69 -14.16 -4.90
CA LYS A 26 -24.98 -15.35 -5.36
C LYS A 26 -23.90 -15.76 -4.36
N ARG A 27 -24.06 -16.95 -3.76
CA ARG A 27 -23.06 -17.56 -2.89
C ARG A 27 -21.85 -18.05 -3.70
N TRP A 28 -20.68 -18.01 -3.08
CA TRP A 28 -19.45 -18.60 -3.62
C TRP A 28 -18.61 -19.22 -2.48
N GLY A 29 -17.74 -20.16 -2.83
CA GLY A 29 -17.00 -20.97 -1.85
C GLY A 29 -17.91 -21.84 -0.99
N ASP A 30 -17.35 -22.34 0.11
CA ASP A 30 -18.07 -23.23 1.03
C ASP A 30 -18.69 -22.41 2.18
N PRO A 31 -20.00 -22.49 2.42
CA PRO A 31 -20.63 -21.83 3.55
C PRO A 31 -20.21 -22.48 4.87
N PRO A 32 -20.04 -21.70 5.96
CA PRO A 32 -19.87 -22.28 7.28
C PRO A 32 -21.16 -22.94 7.77
N ASN A 33 -21.03 -23.89 8.70
CA ASN A 33 -22.16 -24.59 9.28
C ASN A 33 -22.69 -23.86 10.52
N VAL A 34 -23.82 -23.19 10.35
CA VAL A 34 -24.51 -22.46 11.42
C VAL A 34 -25.41 -23.34 12.29
N GLU A 35 -25.71 -24.58 11.90
CA GLU A 35 -26.63 -25.43 12.64
C GLU A 35 -26.05 -25.89 13.98
N GLY A 36 -26.73 -25.50 15.06
CA GLY A 36 -26.27 -25.76 16.44
C GLY A 36 -25.01 -25.00 16.85
N GLY A 37 -24.58 -24.00 16.05
CA GLY A 37 -23.47 -23.12 16.41
C GLY A 37 -23.88 -21.99 17.36
N LYS A 38 -22.91 -21.12 17.69
CA LYS A 38 -23.13 -19.86 18.42
C LYS A 38 -22.54 -18.71 17.60
N ILE A 39 -23.26 -17.60 17.52
CA ILE A 39 -22.78 -16.37 16.89
C ILE A 39 -22.63 -15.26 17.93
N GLU A 40 -21.54 -14.50 17.83
CA GLU A 40 -21.23 -13.39 18.72
C GLU A 40 -20.69 -12.23 17.88
N SER A 41 -21.21 -11.02 18.09
CA SER A 41 -20.60 -9.82 17.53
C SER A 41 -19.26 -9.53 18.20
N ILE A 42 -18.25 -9.23 17.38
CA ILE A 42 -16.91 -8.87 17.84
C ILE A 42 -16.56 -7.46 17.36
N SER A 43 -15.87 -6.71 18.22
CA SER A 43 -15.39 -5.38 17.86
C SER A 43 -14.42 -5.46 16.68
N SER A 44 -14.66 -4.65 15.65
CA SER A 44 -13.77 -4.53 14.51
C SER A 44 -13.78 -3.12 13.95
N LEU A 45 -12.61 -2.66 13.52
CA LEU A 45 -12.43 -1.35 12.87
C LEU A 45 -13.07 -1.29 11.47
N SER A 46 -13.38 -2.44 10.88
CA SER A 46 -13.81 -2.55 9.48
C SER A 46 -15.33 -2.73 9.30
N GLY A 47 -16.11 -2.52 10.35
CA GLY A 47 -17.56 -2.69 10.35
C GLY A 47 -18.04 -4.00 11.01
N PRO A 48 -19.34 -4.34 10.86
CA PRO A 48 -19.95 -5.44 11.59
C PRO A 48 -19.26 -6.78 11.31
N THR A 49 -18.70 -7.35 12.37
CA THR A 49 -17.93 -8.59 12.31
C THR A 49 -18.44 -9.53 13.40
N PHE A 50 -18.58 -10.80 13.05
CA PHE A 50 -19.17 -11.82 13.90
C PHE A 50 -18.25 -13.03 13.98
N LEU A 51 -18.15 -13.62 15.17
CA LEU A 51 -17.52 -14.90 15.39
C LEU A 51 -18.62 -15.98 15.42
N LEU A 52 -18.58 -16.89 14.45
CA LEU A 52 -19.34 -18.13 14.47
C LEU A 52 -18.48 -19.24 15.06
N THR A 53 -18.92 -19.83 16.16
CA THR A 53 -18.39 -21.09 16.66
C THR A 53 -19.33 -22.21 16.23
N GLU A 54 -18.89 -23.02 15.27
CA GLU A 54 -19.64 -24.18 14.78
C GLU A 54 -19.76 -25.26 15.86
N LYS A 55 -20.74 -26.15 15.74
CA LYS A 55 -20.89 -27.32 16.65
C LYS A 55 -19.64 -28.21 16.69
N SER A 56 -18.86 -28.23 15.61
CA SER A 56 -17.58 -28.94 15.50
C SER A 56 -16.46 -28.33 16.37
N GLY A 57 -16.66 -27.13 16.90
CA GLY A 57 -15.64 -26.32 17.58
C GLY A 57 -14.86 -25.42 16.62
N ARG A 58 -15.04 -25.55 15.29
CA ARG A 58 -14.41 -24.67 14.31
C ARG A 58 -14.90 -23.24 14.49
N LYS A 59 -13.96 -22.29 14.50
CA LYS A 59 -14.24 -20.86 14.60
C LYS A 59 -14.11 -20.19 13.23
N VAL A 60 -15.12 -19.40 12.86
CA VAL A 60 -15.22 -18.71 11.58
C VAL A 60 -15.53 -17.26 11.84
N ILE A 61 -14.74 -16.37 11.24
CA ILE A 61 -15.01 -14.94 11.25
C ILE A 61 -15.90 -14.61 10.07
N ILE A 62 -17.06 -14.03 10.33
CA ILE A 62 -18.01 -13.58 9.32
C ILE A 62 -17.99 -12.06 9.29
N ARG A 63 -17.65 -11.49 8.14
CA ARG A 63 -17.70 -10.03 7.93
C ARG A 63 -18.92 -9.67 7.08
N LEU A 64 -19.70 -8.73 7.57
CA LEU A 64 -20.81 -8.12 6.85
C LEU A 64 -20.35 -6.78 6.27
N LEU A 65 -20.18 -6.73 4.95
CA LEU A 65 -19.79 -5.53 4.23
C LEU A 65 -21.04 -4.75 3.83
N LEU A 66 -21.34 -3.70 4.59
CA LEU A 66 -22.44 -2.78 4.28
C LEU A 66 -22.18 -1.98 3.00
N LEU A 67 -20.91 -1.79 2.68
CA LEU A 67 -20.42 -1.07 1.51
C LEU A 67 -19.24 -1.84 0.94
N ASP A 68 -19.34 -2.16 -0.34
CA ASP A 68 -18.27 -2.74 -1.13
C ASP A 68 -18.34 -2.14 -2.53
N GLU A 69 -17.19 -1.93 -3.17
CA GLU A 69 -17.16 -1.35 -4.51
C GLU A 69 -17.50 -2.42 -5.56
N LYS A 70 -16.68 -3.47 -5.63
CA LYS A 70 -16.66 -4.46 -6.74
C LYS A 70 -16.13 -5.85 -6.36
N GLY A 71 -16.29 -6.26 -5.11
CA GLY A 71 -16.02 -7.62 -4.67
C GLY A 71 -14.53 -7.91 -4.51
N HIS A 72 -13.83 -6.99 -3.82
CA HIS A 72 -12.39 -7.10 -3.69
C HIS A 72 -11.96 -8.26 -2.78
N GLY A 73 -12.76 -8.61 -1.77
CA GLY A 73 -12.47 -9.76 -0.90
C GLY A 73 -12.52 -11.08 -1.66
N ARG A 74 -13.50 -11.24 -2.56
CA ARG A 74 -13.49 -12.37 -3.49
C ARG A 74 -12.29 -12.32 -4.45
N THR A 75 -11.92 -11.15 -4.95
CA THR A 75 -10.75 -10.99 -5.83
C THR A 75 -9.46 -11.45 -5.14
N LEU A 76 -9.28 -11.11 -3.86
CA LEU A 76 -8.13 -11.56 -3.06
C LEU A 76 -8.18 -13.08 -2.78
N SER A 77 -9.37 -13.65 -2.56
CA SER A 77 -9.55 -15.11 -2.43
C SER A 77 -9.13 -15.87 -3.70
N GLU A 78 -9.50 -15.36 -4.88
CA GLU A 78 -9.18 -15.98 -6.17
C GLU A 78 -7.68 -15.90 -6.55
N LEU A 79 -6.88 -15.12 -5.81
CA LEU A 79 -5.41 -15.17 -5.91
C LEU A 79 -4.88 -16.54 -5.49
N GLY A 80 -5.47 -17.14 -4.45
CA GLY A 80 -4.99 -18.39 -3.87
C GLY A 80 -3.61 -18.28 -3.20
N SER A 81 -3.25 -17.08 -2.72
CA SER A 81 -1.99 -16.84 -2.02
C SER A 81 -2.01 -17.48 -0.62
N GLU A 82 -0.99 -18.26 -0.29
CA GLU A 82 -0.81 -18.84 1.05
C GLU A 82 -0.47 -17.79 2.11
N HIS A 83 -0.03 -16.61 1.70
CA HIS A 83 0.31 -15.50 2.59
C HIS A 83 -0.91 -14.67 3.02
N LEU A 84 -2.09 -14.96 2.45
CA LEU A 84 -3.34 -14.29 2.81
C LEU A 84 -4.26 -15.24 3.59
N ASN A 85 -4.75 -14.78 4.74
CA ASN A 85 -6.02 -15.28 5.29
C ASN A 85 -7.18 -14.64 4.52
N SER A 86 -7.32 -15.06 3.27
CA SER A 86 -8.40 -14.64 2.39
C SER A 86 -9.70 -15.39 2.68
N ALA A 87 -10.83 -14.81 2.26
CA ALA A 87 -12.13 -15.42 2.50
C ALA A 87 -12.22 -16.79 1.78
N PHE A 88 -12.67 -17.83 2.48
CA PHE A 88 -12.88 -19.16 1.87
C PHE A 88 -14.27 -19.31 1.22
N GLY A 89 -15.13 -18.33 1.43
CA GLY A 89 -16.45 -18.25 0.83
C GLY A 89 -17.13 -16.95 1.18
N GLY A 90 -18.31 -16.74 0.61
CA GLY A 90 -19.08 -15.53 0.85
C GLY A 90 -20.35 -15.44 0.04
N LEU A 91 -20.95 -14.25 0.10
CA LEU A 91 -22.17 -13.89 -0.62
C LEU A 91 -21.93 -12.60 -1.40
N GLN A 92 -22.28 -12.60 -2.69
CA GLN A 92 -22.21 -11.40 -3.53
C GLN A 92 -23.58 -10.98 -4.03
N VAL A 93 -23.84 -9.68 -4.10
CA VAL A 93 -24.97 -9.13 -4.84
C VAL A 93 -24.43 -8.42 -6.08
N GLY A 94 -24.73 -8.97 -7.26
CA GLY A 94 -24.08 -8.54 -8.50
C GLY A 94 -22.58 -8.86 -8.49
N LYS A 95 -21.74 -7.82 -8.41
CA LYS A 95 -20.28 -7.95 -8.26
C LYS A 95 -19.77 -7.49 -6.90
N GLN A 96 -20.66 -7.14 -5.97
CA GLN A 96 -20.27 -6.57 -4.69
C GLN A 96 -20.28 -7.65 -3.61
N ASP A 97 -19.23 -7.70 -2.79
CA ASP A 97 -19.16 -8.58 -1.63
C ASP A 97 -20.11 -8.05 -0.53
N LEU A 98 -20.98 -8.93 -0.02
CA LEU A 98 -21.90 -8.64 1.07
C LEU A 98 -21.50 -9.39 2.35
N LEU A 99 -21.22 -10.69 2.22
CA LEU A 99 -20.70 -11.51 3.31
C LEU A 99 -19.40 -12.15 2.89
N LEU A 100 -18.44 -12.21 3.81
CA LEU A 100 -17.18 -12.92 3.64
C LEU A 100 -16.91 -13.79 4.85
N PHE A 101 -16.44 -15.01 4.61
CA PHE A 101 -16.14 -16.00 5.64
C PHE A 101 -14.63 -16.25 5.68
N PHE A 102 -14.03 -16.02 6.85
CA PHE A 102 -12.60 -16.16 7.09
C PHE A 102 -12.34 -17.21 8.17
N ARG A 103 -11.17 -17.85 8.12
CA ARG A 103 -10.69 -18.64 9.26
C ARG A 103 -10.28 -17.67 10.36
N GLN A 104 -10.46 -18.06 11.62
CA GLN A 104 -9.91 -17.24 12.71
C GLN A 104 -8.38 -17.26 12.64
N ASP A 105 -7.76 -16.09 12.77
CA ASP A 105 -6.32 -15.94 12.87
C ASP A 105 -5.82 -16.48 14.22
N GLU A 106 -4.75 -17.30 14.22
CA GLU A 106 -4.18 -17.91 15.44
C GLU A 106 -2.94 -17.16 15.99
N GLY A 107 -2.37 -16.23 15.21
CA GLY A 107 -1.18 -15.45 15.60
C GLY A 107 -1.47 -14.17 16.39
N GLN A 108 -0.41 -13.41 16.68
CA GLN A 108 -0.50 -12.07 17.29
C GLN A 108 -0.37 -10.98 16.24
N ARG A 109 -1.06 -9.86 16.43
CA ARG A 109 -1.01 -8.77 15.44
C ARG A 109 0.33 -8.03 15.50
N ALA A 110 0.86 -7.66 14.34
CA ALA A 110 2.17 -7.03 14.25
C ALA A 110 2.20 -5.64 14.90
N ASP A 111 1.10 -4.88 14.89
CA ASP A 111 1.01 -3.59 15.60
C ASP A 111 1.01 -3.75 17.13
N GLU A 112 0.34 -4.78 17.65
CA GLU A 112 0.35 -5.11 19.08
C GLU A 112 1.73 -5.56 19.55
N LEU A 113 2.37 -6.46 18.78
CA LEU A 113 3.75 -6.91 19.02
C LEU A 113 4.75 -5.75 18.97
N LEU A 114 4.65 -4.89 17.94
CA LEU A 114 5.53 -3.74 17.80
C LEU A 114 5.32 -2.75 18.96
N SER A 115 4.06 -2.51 19.35
CA SER A 115 3.75 -1.65 20.50
C SER A 115 4.37 -2.15 21.79
N ALA A 116 4.28 -3.47 22.05
CA ALA A 116 4.89 -4.09 23.22
C ALA A 116 6.42 -3.93 23.20
N ALA A 117 7.07 -4.29 22.09
CA ALA A 117 8.53 -4.17 21.95
C ALA A 117 9.03 -2.73 22.16
N LEU A 118 8.35 -1.74 21.57
CA LEU A 118 8.74 -0.34 21.70
C LEU A 118 8.52 0.21 23.13
N ARG A 119 7.45 -0.21 23.82
CA ARG A 119 7.21 0.16 25.23
C ARG A 119 8.25 -0.45 26.17
N ASP A 120 8.73 -1.65 25.85
CA ASP A 120 9.79 -2.33 26.59
C ASP A 120 11.19 -1.82 26.24
N GLY A 121 11.30 -0.89 25.28
CA GLY A 121 12.57 -0.35 24.80
C GLY A 121 13.36 -1.32 23.91
N ASP A 122 12.77 -2.44 23.50
CA ASP A 122 13.39 -3.42 22.60
C ASP A 122 13.24 -3.00 21.13
N PHE A 123 14.06 -2.02 20.76
CA PHE A 123 14.12 -1.50 19.39
C PHE A 123 14.60 -2.53 18.37
N ASP A 124 15.40 -3.51 18.79
CA ASP A 124 15.91 -4.54 17.91
C ASP A 124 14.78 -5.48 17.49
N GLU A 125 13.94 -5.87 18.45
CA GLU A 125 12.73 -6.64 18.17
C GLU A 125 11.73 -5.84 17.33
N GLY A 126 11.53 -4.56 17.63
CA GLY A 126 10.70 -3.68 16.81
C GLY A 126 11.13 -3.65 15.32
N ARG A 127 12.44 -3.61 15.06
CA ARG A 127 12.99 -3.70 13.69
C ARG A 127 12.73 -5.08 13.06
N LYS A 128 12.85 -6.18 13.81
CA LYS A 128 12.56 -7.52 13.28
C LYS A 128 11.08 -7.65 12.90
N ILE A 129 10.17 -7.19 13.74
CA ILE A 129 8.72 -7.18 13.47
C ILE A 129 8.43 -6.39 12.19
N CYS A 130 8.98 -5.17 12.06
CA CYS A 130 8.86 -4.35 10.86
C CYS A 130 9.40 -5.08 9.61
N GLY A 131 10.57 -5.73 9.73
CA GLY A 131 11.15 -6.54 8.65
C GLY A 131 10.22 -7.67 8.20
N ARG A 132 9.58 -8.37 9.15
CA ARG A 132 8.63 -9.46 8.84
C ARG A 132 7.37 -8.95 8.15
N VAL A 133 6.83 -7.80 8.58
CA VAL A 133 5.72 -7.12 7.90
C VAL A 133 6.08 -6.81 6.45
N GLY A 134 7.29 -6.30 6.21
CA GLY A 134 7.80 -6.08 4.86
C GLY A 134 7.89 -7.38 4.04
N GLN A 135 8.50 -8.42 4.62
CA GLN A 135 8.73 -9.70 3.94
C GLN A 135 7.43 -10.36 3.48
N VAL A 136 6.42 -10.46 4.35
CA VAL A 136 5.12 -11.07 3.98
C VAL A 136 4.41 -10.26 2.90
N LEU A 137 4.50 -8.93 2.96
CA LEU A 137 3.96 -8.04 1.92
C LEU A 137 4.67 -8.27 0.57
N GLY A 138 5.99 -8.43 0.57
CA GLY A 138 6.74 -8.72 -0.66
C GLY A 138 6.37 -10.06 -1.28
N ARG A 139 6.17 -11.11 -0.45
CA ARG A 139 5.73 -12.43 -0.93
C ARG A 139 4.31 -12.40 -1.52
N PHE A 140 3.36 -11.74 -0.85
CA PHE A 140 2.02 -11.49 -1.39
C PHE A 140 2.06 -10.78 -2.75
N HIS A 141 2.97 -9.82 -2.92
CA HIS A 141 3.14 -9.12 -4.19
C HIS A 141 3.72 -9.97 -5.32
N ILE A 142 4.52 -11.00 -5.01
CA ILE A 142 4.91 -12.03 -6.00
C ILE A 142 3.65 -12.71 -6.54
N ASP A 143 2.81 -13.26 -5.66
CA ASP A 143 1.60 -13.98 -6.06
C ASP A 143 0.65 -13.10 -6.88
N SER A 144 0.49 -11.85 -6.45
CA SER A 144 -0.36 -10.87 -7.11
C SER A 144 0.11 -10.57 -8.53
N LEU A 145 1.40 -10.26 -8.72
CA LEU A 145 1.96 -9.97 -10.04
C LEU A 145 2.01 -11.20 -10.95
N ASN A 146 2.24 -12.39 -10.39
CA ASN A 146 2.16 -13.66 -11.12
C ASN A 146 0.74 -13.93 -11.62
N LYS A 147 -0.28 -13.63 -10.80
CA LYS A 147 -1.69 -13.81 -11.17
C LYS A 147 -2.17 -12.77 -12.16
N LYS A 148 -1.80 -11.50 -11.94
CA LYS A 148 -2.23 -10.37 -12.75
C LYS A 148 -1.15 -9.30 -12.80
N SER A 149 -0.55 -9.14 -13.97
CA SER A 149 0.39 -8.06 -14.25
C SER A 149 -0.12 -7.24 -15.42
N LEU A 150 -0.35 -5.95 -15.19
CA LEU A 150 -0.77 -4.99 -16.19
C LEU A 150 0.33 -3.95 -16.38
N PRO A 151 0.46 -3.39 -17.60
CA PRO A 151 1.42 -2.31 -17.85
C PRO A 151 1.10 -1.09 -16.99
N ASN A 152 2.08 -0.19 -16.94
CA ASN A 152 1.97 1.11 -16.31
C ASN A 152 0.68 1.85 -16.72
N ASP A 153 -0.07 2.37 -15.74
CA ASP A 153 -1.30 3.14 -15.97
C ASP A 153 -1.23 4.50 -15.25
N GLU A 154 -0.12 5.22 -15.46
CA GLU A 154 0.12 6.53 -14.84
C GLU A 154 -1.02 7.53 -15.07
N ARG A 155 -1.74 7.42 -16.19
CA ARG A 155 -2.87 8.29 -16.50
C ARG A 155 -4.01 8.09 -15.49
N LYS A 156 -4.39 6.84 -15.19
CA LYS A 156 -5.45 6.57 -14.22
C LYS A 156 -5.02 6.90 -12.79
N TRP A 157 -3.78 6.60 -12.43
CA TRP A 157 -3.26 6.91 -11.09
C TRP A 157 -3.21 8.43 -10.83
N ASN A 158 -2.71 9.20 -11.80
CA ASN A 158 -2.71 10.65 -11.71
C ASN A 158 -4.12 11.26 -11.75
N ALA A 159 -5.07 10.64 -12.47
CA ALA A 159 -6.47 11.05 -12.44
C ALA A 159 -7.13 10.78 -11.08
N ARG A 160 -6.78 9.67 -10.42
CA ARG A 160 -7.22 9.39 -9.05
C ARG A 160 -6.70 10.44 -8.08
N LEU A 161 -5.40 10.74 -8.12
CA LEU A 161 -4.80 11.78 -7.27
C LEU A 161 -5.54 13.12 -7.43
N LYS A 162 -5.84 13.50 -8.67
CA LYS A 162 -6.67 14.69 -8.94
C LYS A 162 -8.03 14.61 -8.24
N SER A 163 -8.74 13.49 -8.39
CA SER A 163 -10.05 13.32 -7.77
C SER A 163 -10.01 13.37 -6.25
N LEU A 164 -8.92 12.89 -5.64
CA LEU A 164 -8.72 12.96 -4.19
C LEU A 164 -8.41 14.39 -3.75
N GLU A 165 -7.51 15.09 -4.44
CA GLU A 165 -7.18 16.50 -4.21
C GLU A 165 -8.41 17.41 -4.29
N ASP A 166 -9.21 17.26 -5.37
CA ASP A 166 -10.44 18.01 -5.59
C ASP A 166 -11.45 17.77 -4.45
N ARG A 167 -11.47 16.55 -3.89
CA ARG A 167 -12.39 16.17 -2.81
C ARG A 167 -11.99 16.74 -1.46
N VAL A 168 -10.70 16.68 -1.13
CA VAL A 168 -10.21 17.19 0.17
C VAL A 168 -9.92 18.69 0.16
N LEU A 169 -10.11 19.35 -0.99
CA LEU A 169 -9.78 20.76 -1.24
C LEU A 169 -8.32 21.07 -0.90
N SER A 170 -7.41 20.17 -1.28
CA SER A 170 -5.99 20.41 -1.06
C SER A 170 -5.50 21.56 -1.95
N ASN A 171 -4.62 22.40 -1.39
CA ASN A 171 -3.88 23.41 -2.16
C ASN A 171 -2.66 22.81 -2.88
N THR A 172 -2.46 21.49 -2.80
CA THR A 172 -1.32 20.79 -3.40
C THR A 172 -1.76 20.07 -4.66
N LEU A 173 -0.90 20.10 -5.68
CA LEU A 173 -1.09 19.35 -6.93
C LEU A 173 0.17 18.57 -7.22
N TRP A 174 0.11 17.24 -7.10
CA TRP A 174 1.25 16.37 -7.41
C TRP A 174 0.91 15.34 -8.48
N ARG A 175 1.62 15.42 -9.61
CA ARG A 175 1.61 14.40 -10.66
C ARG A 175 3.00 13.81 -10.81
N ALA A 176 3.09 12.50 -10.88
CA ALA A 176 4.34 11.80 -11.08
C ALA A 176 4.32 11.10 -12.45
N PRO A 177 5.40 11.20 -13.26
CA PRO A 177 5.62 10.21 -14.29
C PRO A 177 5.94 8.89 -13.59
N HIS A 178 5.57 7.76 -14.17
CA HIS A 178 5.94 6.47 -13.60
C HIS A 178 6.89 5.71 -14.54
N SER A 179 7.77 4.88 -13.96
CA SER A 179 8.62 4.00 -14.76
C SER A 179 7.77 2.97 -15.52
N TYR A 180 8.21 2.56 -16.71
CA TYR A 180 7.57 1.46 -17.43
C TYR A 180 7.60 0.13 -16.64
N ASN A 181 8.56 -0.01 -15.70
CA ASN A 181 8.65 -1.13 -14.76
C ASN A 181 7.60 -1.08 -13.63
N THR A 182 6.93 0.05 -13.45
CA THR A 182 5.87 0.18 -12.44
C THR A 182 4.60 -0.45 -13.01
N LEU A 183 4.41 -1.73 -12.69
CA LEU A 183 3.29 -2.55 -13.17
C LEU A 183 2.08 -2.40 -12.23
N ALA A 184 0.87 -2.47 -12.78
CA ALA A 184 -0.36 -2.51 -12.01
C ALA A 184 -0.74 -3.97 -11.71
N THR A 185 -1.28 -4.23 -10.52
CA THR A 185 -1.72 -5.56 -10.10
C THR A 185 -2.88 -5.46 -9.09
N ILE A 186 -3.31 -6.62 -8.59
CA ILE A 186 -4.20 -6.75 -7.45
C ILE A 186 -3.37 -6.42 -6.20
N THR A 187 -3.69 -5.32 -5.53
CA THR A 187 -3.08 -4.94 -4.24
C THR A 187 -4.04 -5.27 -3.11
N HIS A 188 -3.57 -5.29 -1.87
CA HIS A 188 -4.37 -5.50 -0.67
C HIS A 188 -5.32 -4.33 -0.37
N ARG A 189 -4.93 -3.11 -0.79
CA ARG A 189 -5.70 -1.85 -0.69
C ARG A 189 -5.93 -1.29 0.72
N ASN A 190 -6.05 -2.15 1.71
CA ASN A 190 -6.25 -1.81 3.13
C ASN A 190 -5.07 -2.29 3.98
N PHE A 191 -3.86 -2.26 3.44
CA PHE A 191 -2.69 -2.83 4.11
C PHE A 191 -2.23 -1.94 5.27
N GLY A 192 -1.92 -2.54 6.41
CA GLY A 192 -1.35 -1.86 7.57
C GLY A 192 -0.79 -2.89 8.54
N LEU A 193 -0.10 -2.44 9.59
CA LEU A 193 0.49 -3.35 10.57
C LEU A 193 -0.59 -4.20 11.26
N GLN A 194 -1.78 -3.63 11.47
CA GLN A 194 -2.94 -4.34 12.00
C GLN A 194 -3.46 -5.46 11.10
N ALA A 195 -3.11 -5.45 9.82
CA ALA A 195 -3.50 -6.50 8.87
C ALA A 195 -2.51 -7.67 8.87
N VAL A 196 -1.43 -7.62 9.64
CA VAL A 196 -0.42 -8.69 9.67
C VAL A 196 -0.49 -9.42 11.00
N TYR A 197 -0.59 -10.74 10.92
CA TYR A 197 -0.43 -11.64 12.05
C TYR A 197 0.92 -12.36 11.96
N ILE A 198 1.54 -12.54 13.11
CA ILE A 198 2.82 -13.18 13.30
C ILE A 198 2.63 -14.36 14.25
N ASP A 199 3.05 -15.54 13.81
CA ASP A 199 3.05 -16.77 14.61
C ASP A 199 4.37 -17.51 14.43
N GLY A 200 5.17 -17.63 15.49
CA GLY A 200 6.51 -18.22 15.40
C GLY A 200 7.35 -17.55 14.32
N ASP A 201 7.76 -18.31 13.30
CA ASP A 201 8.50 -17.84 12.13
C ASP A 201 7.60 -17.46 10.93
N ASP A 202 6.31 -17.80 10.99
CA ASP A 202 5.34 -17.53 9.95
C ASP A 202 4.67 -16.16 10.12
N ALA A 203 4.22 -15.60 9.00
CA ALA A 203 3.46 -14.36 8.97
C ALA A 203 2.40 -14.44 7.88
N GLY A 204 1.22 -13.92 8.19
CA GLY A 204 0.07 -13.90 7.27
C GLY A 204 -0.61 -12.53 7.26
N ILE A 205 -1.30 -12.24 6.17
CA ILE A 205 -2.04 -11.00 5.98
C ILE A 205 -3.54 -11.30 6.05
N THR A 206 -4.25 -10.63 6.95
CA THR A 206 -5.70 -10.70 7.14
C THR A 206 -6.39 -9.49 6.51
N CYS A 207 -7.63 -9.18 6.88
CA CYS A 207 -8.37 -8.00 6.40
C CYS A 207 -8.47 -7.93 4.87
N CYS A 208 -8.47 -9.10 4.22
CA CYS A 208 -8.53 -9.29 2.78
C CYS A 208 -9.94 -9.03 2.23
N HIS A 209 -10.40 -7.79 2.34
CA HIS A 209 -11.67 -7.32 1.83
C HIS A 209 -11.59 -5.83 1.54
N ASP A 210 -12.58 -5.29 0.82
CA ASP A 210 -12.63 -3.85 0.62
C ASP A 210 -13.07 -3.10 1.87
N GLY A 211 -12.62 -1.86 2.01
CA GLY A 211 -12.94 -1.01 3.15
C GLY A 211 -14.00 0.01 2.78
N ILE A 212 -14.67 0.58 3.80
CA ILE A 212 -15.54 1.75 3.60
C ILE A 212 -14.83 2.88 2.83
N PRO A 213 -13.53 3.18 3.09
CA PRO A 213 -12.80 4.19 2.31
C PRO A 213 -12.84 3.97 0.80
N ASN A 214 -12.64 2.75 0.32
CA ASN A 214 -12.62 2.44 -1.11
C ASN A 214 -14.02 2.45 -1.74
N ALA A 215 -15.06 2.16 -0.95
CA ALA A 215 -16.44 2.33 -1.40
C ALA A 215 -16.82 3.82 -1.55
N ILE A 216 -16.27 4.68 -0.68
CA ILE A 216 -16.48 6.14 -0.73
C ILE A 216 -15.60 6.80 -1.79
N LEU A 217 -14.40 6.28 -2.05
CA LEU A 217 -13.39 6.79 -2.96
C LEU A 217 -13.07 5.75 -4.05
N PRO A 218 -13.95 5.57 -5.05
CA PRO A 218 -13.88 4.46 -6.00
C PRO A 218 -12.46 4.25 -6.54
N ALA A 219 -11.94 3.05 -6.37
CA ALA A 219 -10.54 2.75 -6.67
C ALA A 219 -10.27 2.74 -8.17
N SER A 220 -9.07 3.17 -8.58
CA SER A 220 -8.53 2.64 -9.84
C SER A 220 -8.21 1.17 -9.59
N ARG A 221 -8.88 0.26 -10.29
CA ARG A 221 -8.93 -1.17 -9.95
C ARG A 221 -7.58 -1.86 -9.72
N ASP A 222 -6.52 -1.34 -10.33
CA ASP A 222 -5.20 -1.93 -10.31
C ASP A 222 -4.17 -0.84 -9.96
N TYR A 223 -3.38 -1.12 -8.93
CA TYR A 223 -2.35 -0.23 -8.40
C TYR A 223 -0.99 -0.92 -8.49
N PRO A 224 0.12 -0.16 -8.47
CA PRO A 224 1.41 -0.78 -8.25
C PRO A 224 1.55 -1.19 -6.80
N VAL A 225 2.30 -2.26 -6.59
CA VAL A 225 2.57 -2.87 -5.28
C VAL A 225 3.17 -1.91 -4.24
N ILE A 226 3.87 -0.87 -4.71
CA ILE A 226 4.43 0.18 -3.86
C ILE A 226 3.35 1.04 -3.16
N ARG A 227 2.09 0.97 -3.59
CA ARG A 227 0.96 1.60 -2.88
C ARG A 227 0.71 0.93 -1.52
N ASP A 228 0.71 -0.39 -1.44
CA ASP A 228 0.52 -1.09 -0.16
C ASP A 228 1.72 -0.87 0.78
N LEU A 229 2.92 -0.73 0.22
CA LEU A 229 4.11 -0.35 0.99
C LEU A 229 3.96 1.06 1.61
N ALA A 230 3.46 2.03 0.83
CA ALA A 230 3.15 3.36 1.35
C ALA A 230 2.09 3.30 2.47
N SER A 231 1.06 2.46 2.31
CA SER A 231 0.04 2.22 3.34
C SER A 231 0.66 1.64 4.63
N ALA A 232 1.64 0.74 4.50
CA ALA A 232 2.40 0.22 5.64
C ALA A 232 3.14 1.34 6.40
N TYR A 233 3.77 2.27 5.67
CA TYR A 233 4.44 3.43 6.29
C TYR A 233 3.48 4.35 7.01
N ARG A 234 2.27 4.56 6.46
CA ARG A 234 1.23 5.35 7.13
C ARG A 234 0.75 4.69 8.42
N SER A 235 0.51 3.39 8.38
CA SER A 235 0.15 2.62 9.58
C SER A 235 1.24 2.64 10.65
N LEU A 236 2.52 2.47 10.27
CA LEU A 236 3.66 2.56 11.18
C LEU A 236 3.80 3.97 11.77
N ALA A 237 3.64 4.99 10.94
CA ALA A 237 3.67 6.40 11.31
C ALA A 237 2.65 6.73 12.41
N VAL A 238 1.40 6.28 12.25
CA VAL A 238 0.34 6.48 13.26
C VAL A 238 0.74 5.83 14.58
N LEU A 239 1.17 4.57 14.55
CA LEU A 239 1.59 3.87 15.76
C LEU A 239 2.77 4.55 16.47
N CYS A 240 3.77 4.99 15.70
CA CYS A 240 4.93 5.71 16.24
C CYS A 240 4.52 7.03 16.92
N ASP A 241 3.55 7.77 16.35
CA ASP A 241 3.01 8.98 16.97
C ASP A 241 2.30 8.70 18.30
N GLU A 242 1.45 7.67 18.33
CA GLU A 242 0.73 7.24 19.54
C GLU A 242 1.68 6.84 20.67
N LEU A 243 2.82 6.25 20.33
CA LEU A 243 3.84 5.80 21.27
C LEU A 243 4.92 6.86 21.57
N GLY A 244 4.88 8.02 20.92
CA GLY A 244 5.87 9.09 21.11
C GLY A 244 7.27 8.73 20.61
N VAL A 245 7.39 7.89 19.58
CA VAL A 245 8.65 7.47 18.97
C VAL A 245 9.30 8.65 18.23
N SER A 246 10.63 8.79 18.36
CA SER A 246 11.36 9.86 17.68
C SER A 246 11.34 9.70 16.16
N SER A 247 11.42 10.80 15.40
CA SER A 247 11.41 10.72 13.92
C SER A 247 12.60 9.93 13.34
N GLY A 248 13.75 9.91 14.03
CA GLY A 248 14.92 9.14 13.61
C GLY A 248 14.73 7.62 13.80
N ASP A 249 14.06 7.25 14.89
CA ASP A 249 13.70 5.88 15.18
C ASP A 249 12.58 5.38 14.26
N GLU A 250 11.55 6.20 14.02
CA GLU A 250 10.50 5.93 13.03
C GLU A 250 11.12 5.67 11.64
N LEU A 251 12.08 6.49 11.21
CA LEU A 251 12.79 6.28 9.94
C LEU A 251 13.54 4.94 9.92
N THR A 252 14.11 4.52 11.04
CA THR A 252 14.81 3.24 11.16
C THR A 252 13.84 2.06 11.06
N LEU A 253 12.65 2.17 11.67
CA LEU A 253 11.57 1.19 11.54
C LEU A 253 11.00 1.15 10.11
N ARG A 254 10.78 2.31 9.48
CA ARG A 254 10.37 2.42 8.06
C ARG A 254 11.38 1.74 7.14
N LYS A 255 12.68 1.96 7.38
CA LYS A 255 13.75 1.27 6.66
C LYS A 255 13.71 -0.26 6.89
N ALA A 256 13.40 -0.73 8.09
CA ALA A 256 13.27 -2.17 8.34
C ALA A 256 12.09 -2.79 7.56
N VAL A 257 10.93 -2.12 7.50
CA VAL A 257 9.81 -2.54 6.63
C VAL A 257 10.25 -2.59 5.17
N PHE A 258 10.94 -1.56 4.70
CA PHE A 258 11.44 -1.50 3.32
C PHE A 258 12.42 -2.62 3.00
N ASP A 259 13.44 -2.82 3.84
CA ASP A 259 14.48 -3.83 3.63
C ASP A 259 13.85 -5.23 3.64
N GLY A 260 12.88 -5.46 4.53
CA GLY A 260 12.07 -6.68 4.56
C GLY A 260 11.30 -6.89 3.26
N TRP A 261 10.55 -5.89 2.80
CA TRP A 261 9.80 -5.96 1.54
C TRP A 261 10.72 -6.15 0.33
N ASN A 262 11.81 -5.40 0.24
CA ASN A 262 12.77 -5.46 -0.84
C ASN A 262 13.50 -6.82 -0.91
N SER A 263 13.58 -7.54 0.21
CA SER A 263 14.21 -8.87 0.25
C SER A 263 13.35 -9.99 -0.37
N THR A 264 12.04 -9.78 -0.50
CA THR A 264 11.10 -10.78 -1.05
C THR A 264 10.27 -10.28 -2.22
N ALA A 265 10.16 -8.97 -2.44
CA ALA A 265 9.32 -8.41 -3.49
C ALA A 265 9.89 -8.67 -4.90
N PRO A 266 9.03 -8.68 -5.94
CA PRO A 266 9.46 -8.90 -7.32
C PRO A 266 10.50 -7.88 -7.82
N GLU A 267 11.46 -8.34 -8.63
CA GLU A 267 12.54 -7.50 -9.18
C GLU A 267 12.04 -6.28 -9.97
N SER A 268 10.89 -6.42 -10.64
CA SER A 268 10.27 -5.31 -11.38
C SER A 268 9.95 -4.13 -10.45
N ALA A 269 9.43 -4.43 -9.25
CA ALA A 269 9.03 -3.45 -8.24
C ALA A 269 10.20 -2.89 -7.44
N THR A 270 11.24 -3.69 -7.21
CA THR A 270 12.44 -3.29 -6.45
C THR A 270 13.52 -2.61 -7.30
N SER A 271 13.32 -2.56 -8.63
CA SER A 271 14.27 -1.90 -9.52
C SER A 271 14.49 -0.43 -9.16
N SER A 272 15.74 0.04 -9.28
CA SER A 272 16.10 1.45 -9.04
C SER A 272 15.30 2.47 -9.86
N ARG A 273 14.66 2.03 -10.97
CA ARG A 273 13.77 2.87 -11.77
C ARG A 273 12.35 2.94 -11.20
N ALA A 274 11.84 1.83 -10.66
CA ALA A 274 10.51 1.79 -10.04
C ALA A 274 10.48 2.52 -8.69
N LEU A 275 11.59 2.48 -7.96
CA LEU A 275 11.78 3.17 -6.67
C LEU A 275 12.26 4.64 -6.80
N ASP A 276 12.55 5.11 -8.02
CA ASP A 276 13.00 6.49 -8.24
C ASP A 276 11.90 7.47 -7.85
N GLY A 277 12.13 8.29 -6.82
CA GLY A 277 11.17 9.29 -6.36
C GLY A 277 10.78 10.32 -7.43
N HIS A 278 11.65 10.57 -8.42
CA HIS A 278 11.31 11.42 -9.57
C HIS A 278 10.42 10.73 -10.60
N LYS A 279 10.22 9.41 -10.48
CA LYS A 279 9.44 8.56 -11.39
C LYS A 279 8.35 7.77 -10.66
N GLY A 280 7.68 8.41 -9.72
CA GLY A 280 6.49 7.86 -9.08
C GLY A 280 6.79 6.68 -8.14
N GLY A 281 7.98 6.71 -7.51
CA GLY A 281 8.33 5.87 -6.36
C GLY A 281 7.45 6.13 -5.13
N VAL A 282 7.79 5.57 -3.97
CA VAL A 282 6.86 5.41 -2.83
C VAL A 282 6.21 6.71 -2.34
N ALA A 283 6.94 7.84 -2.36
CA ALA A 283 6.43 9.12 -1.83
C ALA A 283 5.14 9.63 -2.49
N ILE A 284 4.90 9.38 -3.79
CA ILE A 284 3.63 9.77 -4.43
C ILE A 284 2.46 8.92 -3.93
N TRP A 285 2.74 7.68 -3.53
CA TRP A 285 1.73 6.78 -2.98
C TRP A 285 1.47 7.06 -1.51
N GLU A 286 2.48 7.48 -0.73
CA GLU A 286 2.23 8.03 0.61
C GLU A 286 1.35 9.28 0.55
N TYR A 287 1.55 10.14 -0.46
CA TYR A 287 0.66 11.27 -0.69
C TYR A 287 -0.78 10.83 -0.94
N GLU A 288 -0.96 9.82 -1.78
CA GLU A 288 -2.28 9.28 -2.05
C GLU A 288 -2.95 8.75 -0.78
N GLN A 289 -2.22 8.03 0.07
CA GLN A 289 -2.72 7.56 1.36
C GLN A 289 -3.10 8.71 2.30
N VAL A 290 -2.30 9.78 2.36
CA VAL A 290 -2.60 10.98 3.15
C VAL A 290 -3.85 11.71 2.66
N LEU A 291 -4.07 11.76 1.34
CA LEU A 291 -5.31 12.29 0.77
C LEU A 291 -6.52 11.41 1.12
N GLU A 292 -6.35 10.08 1.12
CA GLU A 292 -7.40 9.14 1.55
C GLU A 292 -7.76 9.35 3.03
N GLU A 293 -6.78 9.44 3.93
CA GLU A 293 -6.97 9.73 5.36
C GLU A 293 -7.77 11.03 5.57
N ALA A 294 -7.40 12.10 4.86
CA ALA A 294 -8.10 13.38 4.94
C ALA A 294 -9.54 13.28 4.39
N ALA A 295 -9.75 12.58 3.28
CA ALA A 295 -11.07 12.38 2.69
C ALA A 295 -11.99 11.54 3.58
N ILE A 296 -11.45 10.52 4.25
CA ILE A 296 -12.16 9.72 5.25
C ILE A 296 -12.54 10.61 6.44
N SER A 297 -11.59 11.36 6.99
CA SER A 297 -11.87 12.26 8.12
C SER A 297 -13.02 13.22 7.81
N GLN A 298 -13.00 13.85 6.62
CA GLN A 298 -14.08 14.72 6.16
C GLN A 298 -15.41 14.00 5.95
N ALA A 299 -15.39 12.77 5.42
CA ALA A 299 -16.61 12.00 5.19
C ALA A 299 -17.31 11.56 6.48
N TRP A 300 -16.57 11.44 7.59
CA TRP A 300 -17.10 11.13 8.93
C TRP A 300 -17.31 12.35 9.82
N ASP A 301 -17.13 13.57 9.30
CA ASP A 301 -17.17 14.81 10.10
C ASP A 301 -16.19 14.79 11.30
N MET A 302 -15.04 14.14 11.10
CA MET A 302 -13.98 14.01 12.09
C MET A 302 -12.85 14.99 11.78
N PRO A 303 -12.14 15.51 12.81
CA PRO A 303 -11.00 16.37 12.58
C PRO A 303 -9.87 15.59 11.88
N VAL A 304 -9.34 16.15 10.78
CA VAL A 304 -8.13 15.61 10.15
C VAL A 304 -6.97 15.66 11.14
N GLU A 305 -6.29 14.53 11.31
CA GLU A 305 -5.17 14.39 12.23
C GLU A 305 -4.03 15.36 11.93
N GLN A 306 -3.32 15.77 12.99
CA GLN A 306 -2.25 16.75 12.87
C GLN A 306 -1.09 16.26 11.99
N ARG A 307 -0.78 14.96 12.03
CA ARG A 307 0.22 14.33 11.15
C ARG A 307 -0.17 14.41 9.68
N THR A 308 -1.42 14.10 9.34
CA THR A 308 -1.96 14.21 7.98
C THR A 308 -1.92 15.66 7.48
N LYS A 309 -2.33 16.63 8.32
CA LYS A 309 -2.19 18.07 8.02
C LYS A 309 -0.75 18.49 7.78
N TRP A 310 0.17 18.05 8.65
CA TRP A 310 1.60 18.32 8.51
C TRP A 310 2.13 17.79 7.18
N TRP A 311 1.78 16.55 6.82
CA TRP A 311 2.23 15.92 5.58
C TRP A 311 1.73 16.66 4.35
N LEU A 312 0.44 17.04 4.31
CA LEU A 312 -0.14 17.86 3.24
C LEU A 312 0.57 19.21 3.10
N GLY A 313 0.83 19.91 4.21
CA GLY A 313 1.61 21.16 4.19
C GLY A 313 3.05 20.96 3.71
N HIS A 314 3.59 19.76 3.89
CA HIS A 314 4.96 19.40 3.54
C HIS A 314 5.17 19.07 2.05
N VAL A 315 4.12 18.64 1.34
CA VAL A 315 4.18 18.24 -0.07
C VAL A 315 4.86 19.30 -0.94
N SER A 316 4.47 20.57 -0.77
CA SER A 316 5.04 21.69 -1.53
C SER A 316 6.56 21.79 -1.38
N ARG A 317 7.09 21.45 -0.20
CA ARG A 317 8.54 21.41 0.06
C ARG A 317 9.22 20.27 -0.69
N ILE A 318 8.65 19.06 -0.64
CA ILE A 318 9.16 17.89 -1.38
C ILE A 318 9.18 18.21 -2.89
N GLN A 319 8.09 18.78 -3.40
CA GLN A 319 7.98 19.18 -4.80
C GLN A 319 9.03 20.24 -5.19
N ALA A 320 9.25 21.24 -4.35
CA ALA A 320 10.26 22.27 -4.59
C ALA A 320 11.69 21.68 -4.59
N GLU A 321 11.98 20.74 -3.71
CA GLU A 321 13.27 20.01 -3.68
C GLU A 321 13.48 19.18 -4.94
N MET A 322 12.47 18.39 -5.34
CA MET A 322 12.53 17.61 -6.57
C MET A 322 12.65 18.51 -7.80
N TYR A 323 11.91 19.62 -7.87
CA TYR A 323 12.00 20.58 -8.96
C TYR A 323 13.40 21.19 -9.08
N ARG A 324 13.98 21.65 -7.96
CA ARG A 324 15.36 22.17 -7.94
C ARG A 324 16.36 21.13 -8.44
N SER A 325 16.15 19.85 -8.12
CA SER A 325 17.05 18.78 -8.59
C SER A 325 17.00 18.56 -10.11
N LYS A 326 15.91 18.89 -10.80
CA LYS A 326 15.79 18.72 -12.27
C LYS A 326 16.88 19.50 -13.03
N THR A 327 17.36 20.60 -12.48
CA THR A 327 18.50 21.36 -13.04
C THR A 327 19.76 20.50 -13.14
N LEU A 328 20.03 19.64 -12.15
CA LEU A 328 21.15 18.70 -12.19
C LEU A 328 21.01 17.68 -13.33
N SER A 329 19.80 17.16 -13.55
CA SER A 329 19.55 16.26 -14.68
C SER A 329 19.69 16.96 -16.02
N ALA A 330 19.28 18.23 -16.13
CA ALA A 330 19.43 19.01 -17.36
C ALA A 330 20.91 19.30 -17.68
N VAL A 331 21.67 19.76 -16.69
CA VAL A 331 23.13 20.00 -16.86
C VAL A 331 23.86 18.69 -17.14
N SER A 332 23.49 17.59 -16.47
CA SER A 332 24.02 16.25 -16.77
C SER A 332 23.84 15.86 -18.23
N LEU A 333 22.66 16.13 -18.81
CA LEU A 333 22.38 15.87 -20.23
C LEU A 333 23.24 16.76 -21.14
N ILE A 334 23.36 18.06 -20.83
CA ILE A 334 24.21 18.99 -21.58
C ILE A 334 25.67 18.50 -21.58
N CYS A 335 26.19 18.09 -20.41
CA CYS A 335 27.53 17.52 -20.31
C CYS A 335 27.68 16.22 -21.11
N ALA A 336 26.69 15.33 -21.08
CA ALA A 336 26.73 14.08 -21.84
C ALA A 336 26.74 14.32 -23.36
N VAL A 337 25.88 15.22 -23.84
CA VAL A 337 25.85 15.65 -25.24
C VAL A 337 27.17 16.32 -25.62
N GLY A 338 27.68 17.22 -24.77
CA GLY A 338 28.99 17.85 -24.97
C GLY A 338 30.11 16.82 -25.08
N ALA A 339 30.16 15.82 -24.19
CA ALA A 339 31.17 14.76 -24.23
C ALA A 339 31.14 13.97 -25.55
N LEU A 340 29.95 13.76 -26.13
CA LEU A 340 29.78 13.07 -27.41
C LEU A 340 30.30 13.91 -28.60
N PHE A 341 30.06 15.23 -28.59
CA PHE A 341 30.35 16.10 -29.74
C PHE A 341 31.72 16.79 -29.69
N VAL A 342 32.30 17.02 -28.51
CA VAL A 342 33.62 17.68 -28.36
C VAL A 342 34.75 17.03 -29.17
N PRO A 343 34.84 15.70 -29.34
CA PRO A 343 35.87 15.11 -30.21
C PRO A 343 35.78 15.59 -31.67
N LEU A 344 34.59 16.00 -32.13
CA LEU A 344 34.30 16.40 -33.51
C LEU A 344 34.51 17.90 -33.76
N THR A 345 34.81 18.72 -32.73
CA THR A 345 34.91 20.18 -32.85
C THR A 345 36.31 20.68 -33.21
N SER A 346 36.89 20.15 -34.30
CA SER A 346 38.24 20.54 -34.77
C SER A 346 38.38 22.02 -35.13
N GLN A 347 37.27 22.70 -35.43
CA GLN A 347 37.23 24.15 -35.70
C GLN A 347 37.56 25.03 -34.49
N TRP A 348 37.34 24.51 -33.27
CA TRP A 348 37.48 25.27 -32.03
C TRP A 348 38.69 24.83 -31.20
N MET A 349 39.17 23.60 -31.40
CA MET A 349 40.29 23.02 -30.66
C MET A 349 41.09 22.10 -31.57
N ALA A 350 42.30 22.55 -31.96
CA ALA A 350 43.13 21.82 -32.93
C ALA A 350 43.66 20.49 -32.35
N SER A 351 44.11 20.52 -31.09
CA SER A 351 44.66 19.34 -30.41
C SER A 351 43.62 18.24 -30.21
N LEU A 352 43.95 17.00 -30.57
CA LEU A 352 43.09 15.84 -30.31
C LEU A 352 43.12 15.43 -28.83
N SER A 353 44.28 15.53 -28.16
CA SER A 353 44.41 15.18 -26.74
C SER A 353 43.51 16.06 -25.88
N ASP A 354 43.46 17.36 -26.17
CA ASP A 354 42.71 18.33 -25.37
C ASP A 354 41.20 18.12 -25.54
N ARG A 355 40.77 17.77 -26.76
CA ARG A 355 39.38 17.36 -27.05
C ARG A 355 39.00 16.10 -26.29
N LEU A 356 39.87 15.08 -26.27
CA LEU A 356 39.61 13.84 -25.52
C LEU A 356 39.57 14.08 -24.01
N LEU A 357 40.47 14.92 -23.47
CA LEU A 357 40.47 15.30 -22.05
C LEU A 357 39.18 16.04 -21.67
N LEU A 358 38.75 17.01 -22.48
CA LEU A 358 37.50 17.73 -22.25
C LEU A 358 36.28 16.80 -22.35
N ALA A 359 36.25 15.90 -23.33
CA ALA A 359 35.20 14.90 -23.46
C ALA A 359 35.12 13.99 -22.22
N ALA A 360 36.26 13.52 -21.71
CA ALA A 360 36.32 12.73 -20.48
C ALA A 360 35.84 13.52 -19.25
N ALA A 361 36.24 14.79 -19.11
CA ALA A 361 35.79 15.65 -18.02
C ALA A 361 34.26 15.87 -18.05
N LEU A 362 33.70 16.12 -19.25
CA LEU A 362 32.26 16.27 -19.44
C LEU A 362 31.50 14.97 -19.17
N ALA A 363 32.03 13.82 -19.58
CA ALA A 363 31.45 12.51 -19.26
C ALA A 363 31.43 12.26 -17.74
N GLY A 364 32.54 12.57 -17.04
CA GLY A 364 32.63 12.49 -15.59
C GLY A 364 31.61 13.41 -14.88
N ALA A 365 31.52 14.67 -15.34
CA ALA A 365 30.52 15.61 -14.84
C ALA A 365 29.09 15.13 -15.08
N ALA A 366 28.79 14.57 -16.25
CA ALA A 366 27.48 14.01 -16.58
C ALA A 366 27.09 12.88 -15.61
N ILE A 367 28.00 11.95 -15.35
CA ILE A 367 27.79 10.84 -14.41
C ILE A 367 27.60 11.37 -12.98
N GLY A 368 28.49 12.24 -12.52
CA GLY A 368 28.43 12.82 -11.17
C GLY A 368 27.15 13.60 -10.91
N LEU A 369 26.74 14.45 -11.84
CA LEU A 369 25.47 15.20 -11.77
C LEU A 369 24.25 14.28 -11.80
N ARG A 370 24.26 13.22 -12.62
CA ARG A 370 23.17 12.24 -12.67
C ARG A 370 23.05 11.45 -11.37
N TRP A 371 24.17 11.12 -10.76
CA TRP A 371 24.21 10.45 -9.46
C TRP A 371 23.70 11.36 -8.34
N LEU A 372 24.13 12.62 -8.31
CA LEU A 372 23.61 13.63 -7.36
C LEU A 372 22.10 13.85 -7.52
N TYR A 373 21.61 13.92 -8.76
CA TYR A 373 20.19 14.03 -9.06
C TYR A 373 19.38 12.89 -8.43
N ARG A 374 19.83 11.63 -8.61
CA ARG A 374 19.15 10.46 -8.02
C ARG A 374 19.22 10.45 -6.49
N ARG A 375 20.36 10.83 -5.90
CA ARG A 375 20.52 10.91 -4.44
C ARG A 375 19.67 12.00 -3.77
N ARG A 376 19.24 13.01 -4.52
CA ARG A 376 18.33 14.06 -4.04
C ARG A 376 16.85 13.68 -4.17
N ALA A 377 16.53 12.54 -4.76
CA ALA A 377 15.17 12.01 -4.66
C ALA A 377 14.92 11.57 -3.20
N PRO A 378 13.67 11.66 -2.70
CA PRO A 378 13.31 11.02 -1.45
C PRO A 378 13.73 9.53 -1.47
N PRO A 379 14.28 9.00 -0.36
CA PRO A 379 14.51 7.57 -0.25
C PRO A 379 13.18 6.80 -0.39
N PRO A 380 13.24 5.50 -0.72
CA PRO A 380 12.03 4.70 -0.86
C PRO A 380 11.36 4.36 0.48
N TYR A 381 11.91 4.84 1.60
CA TYR A 381 11.43 4.62 2.97
C TYR A 381 11.46 5.89 3.80
#